data_AF-A0A0C9R7A4-F1
#
_entry.id   AF-A0A0C9R7A4-F1
#
_cell.length_a   1.000
_cell.length_b   1.000
_cell.length_c   1.000
_cell.angle_alpha   90.00
_cell.angle_beta   90.00
_cell.angle_gamma   90.00
#
_symmetry.space_group_name_H-M   'P 1'
#
loop_
_entity.id
_entity.type
_entity.pdbx_description
1 polymer ?
#
loop_
_entity_poly.entity_id
_entity_poly.type
_entity_poly.pdbx_seq_one_letter_code
_entity_poly.pdbx_strand_id
1 'polypeptide(L)'
;MEECEKVYQIVEFVEEMIENGKKSLEIVPASWVTRTEGTTTGTCAFPPPNQYHSVSKMVKELIPPQSSWKTFGVELLTSAKNYDKAERRINRLYRKRSNIDSTDSETEASCVGKISKNQAAAITRRTFSLLEHIVEEREAEREAISSRHHEAEISKDGGQQRSLEEAGATTLRGRTESGDTKGEKKFALKAVLKTLRENAIEDPLKQFCADYWDATTELLTYKYREDLSSLKRSIQYDLNRKIEELRVSMMVCNVAGGEPITSPREGLSADFPIKSFEQFLDFEKTLDPTHQDNLADPEKALQKQDILKAFMGVLTNKGMDYAADIKKILKELISKEVQLNYSGVGRVVKGRGKRNFSATLTFACLRDFIEGKYKNSNIPLKIISITSDWLSGAGDRDGGCSQRKKQGGT
;
A
#
# COMPACT_ATOMS: atom_id res chain seq x y z
N MET A 1 3.23 43.58 -0.99
CA MET A 1 3.19 42.25 -1.63
C MET A 1 3.95 41.31 -0.71
N GLU A 2 3.25 40.53 0.10
CA GLU A 2 3.88 39.55 1.00
C GLU A 2 4.31 38.33 0.18
N GLU A 3 5.60 38.25 -0.13
CA GLU A 3 6.19 36.99 -0.57
C GLU A 3 6.05 35.98 0.56
N CYS A 4 5.23 34.96 0.31
CA CYS A 4 4.95 33.94 1.30
C CYS A 4 6.16 33.01 1.40
N GLU A 5 7.13 33.39 2.24
CA GLU A 5 8.42 32.73 2.40
C GLU A 5 8.24 31.22 2.64
N LYS A 6 8.75 30.44 1.68
CA LYS A 6 8.75 28.98 1.76
C LYS A 6 9.94 28.57 2.60
N VAL A 7 9.69 28.38 3.89
CA VAL A 7 10.73 28.15 4.90
C VAL A 7 11.42 26.78 4.79
N TYR A 8 10.68 25.73 4.38
CA TYR A 8 11.17 24.35 4.34
C TYR A 8 11.10 23.76 2.93
N GLN A 9 12.07 22.92 2.60
CA GLN A 9 12.19 22.21 1.33
C GLN A 9 12.36 20.71 1.60
N ILE A 10 11.79 19.90 0.70
CA ILE A 10 11.94 18.44 0.74
C ILE A 10 12.80 18.07 -0.44
N VAL A 11 13.99 17.56 -0.14
CA VAL A 11 15.04 17.29 -1.11
C VAL A 11 15.31 15.80 -1.17
N GLU A 12 15.73 15.36 -2.35
CA GLU A 12 16.23 14.02 -2.61
C GLU A 12 17.71 14.12 -2.94
N PHE A 13 18.55 13.39 -2.21
CA PHE A 13 19.98 13.34 -2.49
C PHE A 13 20.25 12.40 -3.67
N VAL A 14 20.87 12.91 -4.73
CA VAL A 14 21.04 12.19 -6.01
C VAL A 14 22.08 11.08 -5.90
N GLU A 15 23.12 11.30 -5.10
CA GLU A 15 24.28 10.41 -4.96
C GLU A 15 24.22 9.50 -3.73
N GLU A 16 23.21 9.67 -2.87
CA GLU A 16 23.09 8.95 -1.59
C GLU A 16 21.91 7.97 -1.61
N MET A 17 22.23 6.70 -1.45
CA MET A 17 21.27 5.61 -1.32
C MET A 17 21.24 5.12 0.12
N ILE A 18 20.03 4.95 0.67
CA ILE A 18 19.82 4.26 1.95
C ILE A 18 20.15 2.77 1.77
N GLU A 19 20.60 2.08 2.81
CA GLU A 19 20.97 0.63 2.86
C GLU A 19 19.98 -0.32 2.16
N ASN A 20 18.72 0.08 2.00
CA ASN A 20 17.68 -0.67 1.30
C ASN A 20 17.59 -0.39 -0.22
N GLY A 21 18.61 0.24 -0.82
CA GLY A 21 18.61 0.64 -2.23
C GLY A 21 17.63 1.77 -2.57
N LYS A 22 17.11 2.48 -1.56
CA LYS A 22 16.13 3.58 -1.73
C LYS A 22 16.83 4.94 -1.67
N LYS A 23 16.40 5.86 -2.53
CA LYS A 23 16.87 7.25 -2.55
C LYS A 23 16.62 7.96 -1.21
N SER A 24 17.62 8.69 -0.71
CA SER A 24 17.54 9.43 0.55
C SER A 24 16.70 10.71 0.40
N LEU A 25 15.65 10.84 1.20
CA LEU A 25 14.77 12.02 1.25
C LEU A 25 14.94 12.71 2.60
N GLU A 26 15.03 14.04 2.60
CA GLU A 26 15.18 14.80 3.85
C GLU A 26 14.42 16.13 3.82
N ILE A 27 14.07 16.63 5.01
CA ILE A 27 13.51 17.97 5.18
C ILE A 27 14.65 18.92 5.53
N VAL A 28 14.84 19.95 4.72
CA VAL A 28 15.88 20.97 4.94
C VAL A 28 15.28 22.37 4.91
N PRO A 29 15.84 23.34 5.64
CA PRO A 29 15.52 24.74 5.47
C PRO A 29 15.81 25.19 4.03
N ALA A 30 15.03 26.14 3.52
CA ALA A 30 15.28 26.72 2.20
C ALA A 30 16.66 27.37 2.08
N SER A 31 17.21 27.87 3.19
CA SER A 31 18.55 28.46 3.26
C SER A 31 19.69 27.46 3.02
N TRP A 32 19.42 26.15 3.13
CA TRP A 32 20.44 25.11 2.90
C TRP A 32 20.55 24.75 1.42
N VAL A 33 19.58 25.16 0.60
CA VAL A 33 19.46 24.74 -0.80
C VAL A 33 19.78 25.90 -1.73
N THR A 34 20.79 25.72 -2.58
CA THR A 34 21.09 26.62 -3.69
C THR A 34 20.51 26.01 -4.97
N ARG A 35 19.55 26.71 -5.60
CA ARG A 35 18.90 26.23 -6.83
C ARG A 35 19.64 26.70 -8.06
N THR A 36 19.69 25.83 -9.06
CA THR A 36 20.05 26.23 -10.42
C THR A 36 18.81 26.85 -11.08
N GLU A 37 18.97 28.00 -11.74
CA GLU A 37 17.84 28.70 -12.34
C GLU A 37 17.11 27.82 -13.38
N GLY A 38 15.79 27.75 -13.27
CA GLY A 38 14.93 27.05 -14.23
C GLY A 38 14.82 25.53 -14.06
N THR A 39 15.54 24.89 -13.13
CA THR A 39 15.48 23.43 -12.93
C THR A 39 14.98 23.03 -11.53
N THR A 40 14.58 21.76 -11.38
CA THR A 40 14.27 21.13 -10.08
C THR A 40 15.52 20.63 -9.37
N THR A 41 16.70 20.74 -10.01
CA THR A 41 17.99 20.31 -9.46
C THR A 41 18.71 21.46 -8.77
N GLY A 42 19.49 21.13 -7.75
CA GLY A 42 20.27 22.11 -7.00
C GLY A 42 21.33 21.44 -6.14
N THR A 43 21.93 22.23 -5.25
CA THR A 43 22.88 21.74 -4.25
C THR A 43 22.37 22.04 -2.84
N CYS A 44 22.65 21.14 -1.90
CA CYS A 44 22.27 21.27 -0.49
C CYS A 44 23.52 21.19 0.38
N ALA A 45 23.76 22.21 1.20
CA ALA A 45 24.78 22.15 2.25
C ALA A 45 24.22 21.37 3.44
N PHE A 46 24.89 20.28 3.83
CA PHE A 46 24.41 19.40 4.89
C PHE A 46 25.47 19.20 6.00
N PRO A 47 25.06 19.13 7.28
CA PRO A 47 25.99 18.98 8.40
C PRO A 47 26.86 17.71 8.30
N PRO A 48 28.04 17.68 8.92
CA PRO A 48 28.88 16.47 8.98
C PRO A 48 28.28 15.37 9.89
N PRO A 49 28.70 14.09 9.73
CA PRO A 49 28.14 12.95 10.46
C PRO A 49 28.13 13.05 11.98
N ASN A 50 29.12 13.72 12.57
CA ASN A 50 29.20 13.97 14.01
C ASN A 50 28.06 14.87 14.52
N GLN A 51 27.36 15.60 13.64
CA GLN A 51 26.26 16.50 13.98
C GLN A 51 24.87 15.94 13.61
N TYR A 52 24.79 14.73 13.05
CA TYR A 52 23.52 14.13 12.59
C TYR A 52 22.44 14.03 13.68
N HIS A 53 22.83 13.71 14.91
CA HIS A 53 21.93 13.65 16.07
C HIS A 53 21.20 14.99 16.35
N SER A 54 21.77 16.11 15.92
CA SER A 54 21.23 17.46 16.12
C SER A 54 20.51 18.02 14.89
N VAL A 55 20.51 17.34 13.75
CA VAL A 55 19.94 17.85 12.49
C VAL A 55 18.47 18.22 12.63
N SER A 56 17.64 17.37 13.25
CA SER A 56 16.21 17.69 13.44
C SER A 56 16.00 18.99 14.23
N LYS A 57 16.86 19.28 15.21
CA LYS A 57 16.84 20.53 15.95
C LYS A 57 17.27 21.70 15.07
N MET A 58 18.39 21.57 14.35
CA MET A 58 18.91 22.60 13.44
C MET A 58 17.91 23.00 12.36
N VAL A 59 17.20 22.01 11.79
CA VAL A 59 16.16 22.23 10.78
C VAL A 59 14.98 23.01 11.36
N LYS A 60 14.51 22.65 12.56
CA LYS A 60 13.38 23.33 13.22
C LYS A 60 13.72 24.74 13.68
N GLU A 61 14.97 24.96 14.10
CA GLU A 61 15.49 26.27 14.52
C GLU A 61 16.00 27.12 13.34
N LEU A 62 15.95 26.60 12.11
CA LEU A 62 16.35 27.28 10.88
C LEU A 62 17.80 27.80 10.91
N ILE A 63 18.69 27.04 11.53
CA ILE A 63 20.10 27.39 11.64
C ILE A 63 20.70 27.47 10.23
N PRO A 64 21.38 28.55 9.83
CA PRO A 64 21.96 28.70 8.49
C PRO A 64 23.11 27.71 8.26
N PRO A 65 23.42 27.37 7.00
CA PRO A 65 24.51 26.46 6.69
C PRO A 65 25.86 27.06 7.07
N GLN A 66 26.74 26.24 7.63
CA GLN A 66 28.10 26.64 7.97
C GLN A 66 29.04 26.38 6.78
N SER A 67 30.10 27.18 6.65
CA SER A 67 31.10 27.02 5.59
C SER A 67 31.84 25.68 5.64
N SER A 68 31.82 24.98 6.78
CA SER A 68 32.41 23.65 6.95
C SER A 68 31.53 22.51 6.44
N TRP A 69 30.28 22.79 6.06
CA TRP A 69 29.33 21.77 5.61
C TRP A 69 29.60 21.35 4.18
N LYS A 70 29.51 20.04 3.92
CA LYS A 70 29.67 19.49 2.58
C LYS A 70 28.41 19.77 1.77
N THR A 71 28.58 20.10 0.49
CA THR A 71 27.49 20.27 -0.46
C THR A 71 27.21 18.98 -1.22
N PHE A 72 25.94 18.65 -1.37
CA PHE A 72 25.47 17.46 -2.07
C PHE A 72 24.51 17.84 -3.19
N GLY A 73 24.55 17.10 -4.30
CA GLY A 73 23.59 17.24 -5.39
C GLY A 73 22.20 16.78 -4.93
N VAL A 74 21.19 17.65 -5.13
CA VAL A 74 19.81 17.36 -4.73
C VAL A 74 18.79 17.64 -5.82
N GLU A 75 17.71 16.87 -5.81
CA GLU A 75 16.49 17.15 -6.55
C GLU A 75 15.39 17.64 -5.59
N LEU A 76 14.81 18.79 -5.91
CA LEU A 76 13.76 19.40 -5.12
C LEU A 76 12.39 18.81 -5.48
N LEU A 77 11.76 18.16 -4.52
CA LEU A 77 10.45 17.55 -4.71
C LEU A 77 9.30 18.51 -4.40
N THR A 78 9.36 19.18 -3.25
CA THR A 78 8.31 20.12 -2.82
C THR A 78 8.80 21.08 -1.73
N SER A 79 7.99 22.09 -1.41
CA SER A 79 8.31 23.13 -0.41
C SER A 79 7.13 23.37 0.53
N ALA A 80 7.40 23.65 1.80
CA ALA A 80 6.41 23.84 2.84
C ALA A 80 6.69 25.10 3.67
N LYS A 81 5.62 25.70 4.21
CA LYS A 81 5.72 26.89 5.06
C LYS A 81 6.06 26.57 6.52
N ASN A 82 5.78 25.35 6.97
CA ASN A 82 6.04 24.91 8.34
C ASN A 82 6.49 23.44 8.35
N TYR A 83 7.21 23.07 9.42
CA TYR A 83 7.81 21.75 9.58
C TYR A 83 6.75 20.64 9.55
N ASP A 84 5.62 20.79 10.27
CA ASP A 84 4.56 19.78 10.30
C ASP A 84 3.98 19.47 8.90
N LYS A 85 3.85 20.48 8.02
CA LYS A 85 3.40 20.22 6.64
C LYS A 85 4.51 19.57 5.82
N ALA A 86 5.78 19.89 6.06
CA ALA A 86 6.91 19.21 5.42
C ALA A 86 6.94 17.73 5.83
N GLU A 87 6.78 17.43 7.11
CA GLU A 87 6.72 16.07 7.66
C GLU A 87 5.56 15.25 7.09
N ARG A 88 4.36 15.83 6.98
CA ARG A 88 3.24 15.15 6.32
C ARG A 88 3.52 14.86 4.84
N ARG A 89 4.21 15.78 4.16
CA ARG A 89 4.53 15.63 2.73
C ARG A 89 5.63 14.61 2.47
N ILE A 90 6.70 14.60 3.26
CA ILE A 90 7.78 13.60 3.13
C ILE A 90 7.25 12.19 3.43
N ASN A 91 6.42 12.03 4.47
CA ASN A 91 5.76 10.77 4.78
C ASN A 91 4.85 10.28 3.64
N ARG A 92 4.15 11.21 2.97
CA ARG A 92 3.36 10.87 1.77
C ARG A 92 4.24 10.46 0.60
N LEU A 93 5.40 11.09 0.42
CA LEU A 93 6.37 10.73 -0.62
C LEU A 93 6.95 9.34 -0.38
N TYR A 94 7.33 9.01 0.85
CA TYR A 94 7.77 7.66 1.21
C TYR A 94 6.70 6.60 0.90
N ARG A 95 5.43 6.85 1.25
CA ARG A 95 4.31 5.93 0.93
C ARG A 95 4.06 5.79 -0.57
N LYS A 96 4.17 6.89 -1.33
CA LYS A 96 4.00 6.84 -2.78
C LYS A 96 5.12 6.07 -3.47
N ARG A 97 6.37 6.29 -3.04
CA ARG A 97 7.54 5.62 -3.62
C ARG A 97 7.69 4.18 -3.17
N SER A 98 7.21 3.82 -1.98
CA SER A 98 7.11 2.41 -1.56
C SER A 98 6.05 1.61 -2.32
N ASN A 99 5.07 2.29 -2.92
CA ASN A 99 3.94 1.67 -3.61
C ASN A 99 4.14 1.57 -5.14
N ILE A 100 5.31 1.96 -5.68
CA ILE A 100 5.59 1.86 -7.12
C ILE A 100 5.83 0.41 -7.58
N ASP A 101 6.02 -0.54 -6.66
CA ASP A 101 6.01 -1.99 -6.97
C ASP A 101 4.64 -2.67 -6.78
N SER A 102 3.57 -1.91 -6.52
CA SER A 102 2.22 -2.46 -6.40
C SER A 102 1.32 -1.84 -7.45
N THR A 103 1.50 -2.29 -8.69
CA THR A 103 0.46 -2.18 -9.70
C THR A 103 -0.73 -3.03 -9.26
N ASP A 104 -1.89 -2.38 -9.26
CA ASP A 104 -3.24 -2.92 -9.08
C ASP A 104 -3.76 -3.07 -7.65
N SER A 105 -4.48 -2.04 -7.20
CA SER A 105 -5.60 -2.15 -6.27
C SER A 105 -6.40 -0.86 -6.36
N GLU A 106 -7.36 -0.85 -7.27
CA GLU A 106 -8.53 0.00 -7.15
C GLU A 106 -9.27 -0.37 -5.86
N THR A 107 -9.34 0.54 -4.90
CA THR A 107 -10.45 0.63 -3.94
C THR A 107 -10.48 2.01 -3.29
N GLU A 108 -11.68 2.54 -3.25
CA GLU A 108 -12.01 3.94 -3.02
C GLU A 108 -11.57 4.46 -1.65
N ALA A 109 -10.67 5.43 -1.66
CA ALA A 109 -10.58 6.45 -0.63
C ALA A 109 -10.67 7.83 -1.31
N SER A 110 -11.77 8.53 -1.01
CA SER A 110 -12.10 9.88 -1.47
C SER A 110 -10.91 10.85 -1.46
N CYS A 111 -10.29 11.02 -2.63
CA CYS A 111 -9.94 12.32 -3.21
C CYS A 111 -9.56 12.11 -4.69
N VAL A 112 -10.56 11.89 -5.54
CA VAL A 112 -10.38 12.09 -6.99
C VAL A 112 -10.07 13.57 -7.17
N GLY A 113 -8.79 13.89 -7.35
CA GLY A 113 -8.35 15.20 -7.77
C GLY A 113 -8.98 15.46 -9.12
N LYS A 114 -10.07 16.23 -9.15
CA LYS A 114 -10.61 16.79 -10.39
C LYS A 114 -9.45 17.50 -11.07
N ILE A 115 -8.93 16.90 -12.15
CA ILE A 115 -7.96 17.56 -13.01
C ILE A 115 -8.61 18.88 -13.41
N SER A 116 -7.97 20.00 -13.08
CA SER A 116 -8.55 21.30 -13.43
C SER A 116 -8.75 21.36 -14.94
N LYS A 117 -9.82 22.01 -15.42
CA LYS A 117 -10.07 22.15 -16.87
C LYS A 117 -8.83 22.66 -17.63
N ASN A 118 -8.01 23.50 -16.98
CA ASN A 118 -6.77 24.02 -17.56
C ASN A 118 -5.67 22.95 -17.66
N GLN A 119 -5.57 22.06 -16.68
CA GLN A 119 -4.61 20.95 -16.70
C GLN A 119 -5.04 19.87 -17.71
N ALA A 120 -6.34 19.60 -17.82
CA ALA A 120 -6.88 18.74 -18.87
C ALA A 120 -6.59 19.34 -20.26
N ALA A 121 -6.88 20.62 -20.47
CA ALA A 121 -6.62 21.31 -21.74
C ALA A 121 -5.13 21.41 -22.09
N ALA A 122 -4.23 21.47 -21.11
CA ALA A 122 -2.79 21.45 -21.32
C ALA A 122 -2.29 20.05 -21.74
N ILE A 123 -2.83 19.00 -21.11
CA ILE A 123 -2.52 17.61 -21.48
C ILE A 123 -3.03 17.33 -22.89
N THR A 124 -4.27 17.70 -23.20
CA THR A 124 -4.86 17.47 -24.54
C THR A 124 -4.11 18.21 -25.64
N ARG A 125 -3.64 19.45 -25.39
CA ARG A 125 -2.80 20.19 -26.34
C ARG A 125 -1.45 19.52 -26.57
N ARG A 126 -0.83 18.99 -25.51
CA ARG A 126 0.46 18.30 -25.59
C ARG A 126 0.34 16.96 -26.33
N THR A 127 -0.76 16.24 -26.15
CA THR A 127 -1.02 14.98 -26.88
C THR A 127 -1.39 15.23 -28.33
N PHE A 128 -2.11 16.31 -28.66
CA PHE A 128 -2.41 16.65 -30.05
C PHE A 128 -1.15 17.03 -30.85
N SER A 129 -0.25 17.83 -30.26
CA SER A 129 1.04 18.17 -30.90
C SER A 129 1.94 16.96 -31.14
N LEU A 130 1.94 15.98 -30.23
CA LEU A 130 2.67 14.71 -30.44
C LEU A 130 2.04 13.85 -31.55
N LEU A 131 0.71 13.91 -31.72
CA LEU A 131 0.01 13.17 -32.77
C LEU A 131 0.20 13.81 -34.15
N GLU A 132 0.29 15.14 -34.25
CA GLU A 132 0.64 15.83 -35.50
C GLU A 132 2.00 15.38 -36.02
N HIS A 133 3.01 15.30 -35.16
CA HIS A 133 4.34 14.82 -35.57
C HIS A 133 4.36 13.35 -36.02
N ILE A 134 3.52 12.49 -35.44
CA ILE A 134 3.43 11.07 -35.84
C ILE A 134 2.70 10.91 -37.18
N VAL A 135 1.74 11.79 -37.48
CA VAL A 135 1.03 11.79 -38.77
C VAL A 135 1.94 12.31 -39.88
N GLU A 136 2.66 13.41 -39.64
CA GLU A 136 3.65 13.95 -40.59
C GLU A 136 4.78 12.95 -40.88
N GLU A 137 5.30 12.25 -39.87
CA GLU A 137 6.34 11.23 -40.04
C GLU A 137 5.85 10.03 -40.88
N ARG A 138 4.59 9.61 -40.70
CA ARG A 138 3.97 8.53 -41.50
C ARG A 138 3.61 8.94 -42.92
N GLU A 139 3.31 10.22 -43.16
CA GLU A 139 3.06 10.73 -44.51
C GLU A 139 4.38 10.85 -45.30
N ALA A 140 5.44 11.33 -44.65
CA ALA A 140 6.79 11.36 -45.22
C ALA A 140 7.32 9.95 -45.55
N GLU A 141 7.07 8.95 -44.71
CA GLU A 141 7.42 7.55 -45.00
C GLU A 141 6.64 6.99 -46.20
N ARG A 142 5.35 7.33 -46.35
CA ARG A 142 4.53 6.88 -47.50
C ARG A 142 4.97 7.52 -48.81
N GLU A 143 5.31 8.81 -48.80
CA GLU A 143 5.86 9.48 -49.98
C GLU A 143 7.22 8.88 -50.37
N ALA A 144 8.10 8.60 -49.41
CA ALA A 144 9.38 7.96 -49.67
C ALA A 144 9.25 6.52 -50.24
N ILE A 145 8.23 5.76 -49.82
CA ILE A 145 7.94 4.43 -50.37
C ILE A 145 7.34 4.53 -51.77
N SER A 146 6.47 5.51 -52.03
CA SER A 146 5.85 5.73 -53.34
C SER A 146 6.87 6.17 -54.39
N SER A 147 7.86 7.00 -54.02
CA SER A 147 8.95 7.39 -54.92
C SER A 147 9.87 6.22 -55.28
N ARG A 148 10.12 5.28 -54.35
CA ARG A 148 10.94 4.08 -54.61
C ARG A 148 10.25 3.05 -55.50
N HIS A 149 8.92 2.97 -55.47
CA HIS A 149 8.17 2.10 -56.38
C HIS A 149 8.11 2.63 -57.82
N HIS A 150 8.18 3.95 -58.02
CA HIS A 150 8.17 4.53 -59.36
C HIS A 150 9.51 4.38 -60.11
N GLU A 151 10.64 4.26 -59.40
CA GLU A 151 11.95 3.96 -60.01
C GLU A 151 12.12 2.46 -60.35
N ALA A 152 11.39 1.56 -59.68
CA ALA A 152 11.50 0.12 -59.89
C ALA A 152 10.61 -0.42 -61.04
N GLU A 153 9.56 0.30 -61.46
CA GLU A 153 8.63 -0.14 -62.51
C GLU A 153 8.99 0.31 -63.94
N ILE A 154 10.07 1.08 -64.13
CA ILE A 154 10.57 1.42 -65.48
C ILE A 154 11.45 0.28 -66.06
N SER A 155 11.69 -0.81 -65.33
CA SER A 155 12.48 -1.94 -65.82
C SER A 155 11.83 -3.28 -65.49
N LYS A 156 10.81 -3.66 -66.27
CA LYS A 156 10.52 -5.06 -66.67
C LYS A 156 9.30 -5.10 -67.61
N ASP A 157 9.61 -4.90 -68.89
CA ASP A 157 8.79 -5.42 -69.98
C ASP A 157 9.17 -6.91 -70.19
N GLY A 158 8.16 -7.75 -70.46
CA GLY A 158 8.36 -9.13 -70.90
C GLY A 158 7.68 -10.23 -70.08
N GLY A 159 6.42 -10.52 -70.42
CA GLY A 159 6.06 -11.87 -70.89
C GLY A 159 5.40 -12.88 -69.93
N GLN A 160 4.12 -13.16 -70.26
CA GLN A 160 3.42 -14.46 -70.26
C GLN A 160 2.56 -14.92 -69.07
N GLN A 161 1.27 -15.02 -69.41
CA GLN A 161 0.12 -15.65 -68.74
C GLN A 161 0.30 -17.15 -68.45
N ARG A 162 -0.33 -17.65 -67.37
CA ARG A 162 -1.32 -18.75 -67.42
C ARG A 162 -2.07 -19.00 -66.09
N SER A 163 -3.41 -18.88 -66.19
CA SER A 163 -4.52 -19.68 -65.61
C SER A 163 -4.51 -20.24 -64.17
N LEU A 164 -5.48 -19.73 -63.37
CA LEU A 164 -6.61 -20.43 -62.70
C LEU A 164 -6.47 -21.91 -62.29
N GLU A 165 -6.72 -22.21 -61.00
CA GLU A 165 -7.96 -22.90 -60.55
C GLU A 165 -8.11 -22.97 -59.01
N GLU A 166 -9.37 -23.02 -58.58
CA GLU A 166 -9.94 -22.95 -57.23
C GLU A 166 -9.85 -24.28 -56.44
N ALA A 167 -9.97 -24.21 -55.10
CA ALA A 167 -11.09 -24.83 -54.35
C ALA A 167 -10.85 -24.88 -52.82
N GLY A 168 -11.89 -24.51 -52.06
CA GLY A 168 -12.36 -25.34 -50.94
C GLY A 168 -11.97 -24.93 -49.51
N ALA A 169 -12.83 -24.13 -48.88
CA ALA A 169 -13.02 -24.18 -47.43
C ALA A 169 -13.76 -25.46 -47.03
N THR A 170 -13.55 -26.02 -45.82
CA THR A 170 -14.50 -26.05 -44.67
C THR A 170 -14.08 -27.11 -43.60
N THR A 171 -14.20 -26.73 -42.32
CA THR A 171 -14.58 -27.50 -41.09
C THR A 171 -13.66 -28.50 -40.35
N LEU A 172 -13.30 -28.08 -39.13
CA LEU A 172 -13.29 -28.72 -37.79
C LEU A 172 -13.13 -30.25 -37.59
N ARG A 173 -12.35 -30.52 -36.52
CA ARG A 173 -12.54 -31.52 -35.42
C ARG A 173 -11.79 -32.85 -35.59
N GLY A 174 -10.93 -33.17 -34.62
CA GLY A 174 -10.45 -34.55 -34.42
C GLY A 174 -9.10 -34.70 -33.72
N ARG A 175 -9.09 -34.51 -32.41
CA ARG A 175 -8.09 -34.93 -31.40
C ARG A 175 -7.57 -36.36 -31.61
N THR A 176 -6.24 -36.56 -31.58
CA THR A 176 -5.54 -37.62 -30.81
C THR A 176 -4.01 -37.46 -30.86
N GLU A 177 -3.39 -37.54 -29.67
CA GLU A 177 -2.09 -38.18 -29.36
C GLU A 177 -0.79 -37.69 -30.03
N SER A 178 0.11 -37.09 -29.23
CA SER A 178 1.56 -37.38 -29.24
C SER A 178 2.28 -36.62 -28.11
N GLY A 179 2.37 -37.25 -26.94
CA GLY A 179 3.05 -36.72 -25.75
C GLY A 179 4.58 -36.77 -25.79
N ASP A 180 5.19 -37.54 -26.69
CA ASP A 180 6.64 -37.81 -26.68
C ASP A 180 7.50 -36.91 -27.57
N THR A 181 6.92 -36.16 -28.51
CA THR A 181 7.72 -35.51 -29.56
C THR A 181 8.41 -34.20 -29.14
N LYS A 182 8.07 -33.61 -27.98
CA LYS A 182 8.67 -32.34 -27.53
C LYS A 182 10.08 -32.50 -26.96
N GLY A 183 10.37 -33.61 -26.29
CA GLY A 183 11.69 -33.90 -25.72
C GLY A 183 12.72 -34.22 -26.81
N GLU A 184 12.32 -35.04 -27.78
CA GLU A 184 13.16 -35.47 -28.90
C GLU A 184 13.52 -34.29 -29.82
N LYS A 185 12.56 -33.42 -30.13
CA LYS A 185 12.81 -32.21 -30.93
C LYS A 185 13.78 -31.24 -30.24
N LYS A 186 13.71 -31.11 -28.91
CA LYS A 186 14.64 -30.27 -28.13
C LYS A 186 16.07 -30.85 -28.13
N PHE A 187 16.19 -32.18 -28.06
CA PHE A 187 17.48 -32.86 -28.10
C PHE A 187 18.12 -32.77 -29.50
N ALA A 188 17.32 -33.00 -30.54
CA ALA A 188 17.74 -32.85 -31.94
C ALA A 188 18.18 -31.40 -32.24
N LEU A 189 17.41 -30.41 -31.80
CA LEU A 189 17.76 -28.99 -32.00
C LEU A 189 19.07 -28.61 -31.28
N LYS A 190 19.30 -29.13 -30.07
CA LYS A 190 20.56 -28.93 -29.34
C LYS A 190 21.75 -29.57 -30.05
N ALA A 191 21.59 -30.75 -30.62
CA ALA A 191 22.64 -31.42 -31.39
C ALA A 191 22.98 -30.64 -32.67
N VAL A 192 21.97 -30.13 -33.38
CA VAL A 192 22.15 -29.29 -34.58
C VAL A 192 22.81 -27.95 -34.24
N LEU A 193 22.44 -27.31 -33.12
CA LEU A 193 23.11 -26.09 -32.67
C LEU A 193 24.57 -26.32 -32.31
N LYS A 194 24.91 -27.50 -31.77
CA LYS A 194 26.29 -27.85 -31.43
C LYS A 194 27.16 -28.00 -32.69
N THR A 195 26.66 -28.68 -33.72
CA THR A 195 27.40 -28.85 -34.98
C THR A 195 27.57 -27.52 -35.74
N LEU A 196 26.55 -26.65 -35.72
CA LEU A 196 26.66 -25.31 -36.31
C LEU A 196 27.70 -24.44 -35.59
N ARG A 197 27.89 -24.61 -34.29
CA ARG A 197 28.92 -23.90 -33.50
C ARG A 197 30.32 -24.42 -33.79
N GLU A 198 30.49 -25.74 -33.85
CA GLU A 198 31.78 -26.36 -34.19
C GLU A 198 32.28 -25.92 -35.57
N ASN A 199 31.37 -25.73 -36.53
CA ASN A 199 31.67 -25.22 -37.87
C ASN A 199 31.84 -23.69 -37.94
N ALA A 200 31.44 -22.95 -36.91
CA ALA A 200 31.56 -21.48 -36.86
C ALA A 200 32.91 -21.00 -36.32
N ILE A 201 33.71 -21.90 -35.71
CA ILE A 201 35.03 -21.61 -35.13
C ILE A 201 36.03 -21.10 -36.18
N GLU A 202 35.86 -21.51 -37.44
CA GLU A 202 36.75 -21.13 -38.54
C GLU A 202 36.51 -19.70 -39.07
N ASP A 203 35.39 -19.06 -38.72
CA ASP A 203 35.01 -17.72 -39.20
C ASP A 203 34.73 -16.76 -38.03
N PRO A 204 35.62 -15.77 -37.78
CA PRO A 204 35.48 -14.82 -36.68
C PRO A 204 34.13 -14.09 -36.63
N LEU A 205 33.51 -13.83 -37.79
CA LEU A 205 32.22 -13.14 -37.86
C LEU A 205 31.07 -14.06 -37.44
N LYS A 206 31.13 -15.35 -37.80
CA LYS A 206 30.12 -16.33 -37.38
C LYS A 206 30.22 -16.64 -35.90
N GLN A 207 31.43 -16.70 -35.36
CA GLN A 207 31.67 -16.85 -33.92
C GLN A 207 31.10 -15.65 -33.15
N PHE A 208 31.38 -14.41 -33.58
CA PHE A 208 30.82 -13.21 -32.97
C PHE A 208 29.29 -13.21 -32.97
N CYS A 209 28.66 -13.57 -34.09
CA CYS A 209 27.20 -13.67 -34.18
C CYS A 209 26.67 -14.74 -33.21
N ALA A 210 27.29 -15.92 -33.13
CA ALA A 210 26.88 -16.98 -32.21
C ALA A 210 26.96 -16.51 -30.75
N ASP A 211 28.05 -15.84 -30.36
CA ASP A 211 28.26 -15.32 -29.02
C ASP A 211 27.26 -14.19 -28.67
N TYR A 212 26.95 -13.32 -29.63
CA TYR A 212 25.95 -12.25 -29.46
C TYR A 212 24.54 -12.83 -29.26
N TRP A 213 24.16 -13.84 -30.04
CA TRP A 213 22.86 -14.51 -29.88
C TRP A 213 22.78 -15.29 -28.56
N ASP A 214 23.86 -15.92 -28.12
CA ASP A 214 23.91 -16.60 -26.83
C ASP A 214 23.76 -15.61 -25.67
N ALA A 215 24.51 -14.50 -25.68
CA ALA A 215 24.36 -13.46 -24.67
C ALA A 215 22.94 -12.85 -24.64
N THR A 216 22.35 -12.61 -25.82
CA THR A 216 20.99 -12.06 -25.93
C THR A 216 19.94 -13.05 -25.43
N THR A 217 20.07 -14.33 -25.75
CA THR A 217 19.14 -15.37 -25.29
C THR A 217 19.29 -15.67 -23.81
N GLU A 218 20.50 -15.61 -23.26
CA GLU A 218 20.75 -15.72 -21.83
C GLU A 218 20.12 -14.55 -21.06
N LEU A 219 20.26 -13.32 -21.56
CA LEU A 219 19.63 -12.13 -20.97
C LEU A 219 18.09 -12.23 -20.97
N LEU A 220 17.50 -12.66 -22.10
CA LEU A 220 16.06 -12.92 -22.19
C LEU A 220 15.62 -14.00 -21.20
N THR A 221 16.38 -15.09 -21.08
CA THR A 221 16.09 -16.18 -20.15
C THR A 221 16.15 -15.71 -18.70
N TYR A 222 17.12 -14.85 -18.36
CA TYR A 222 17.23 -14.24 -17.04
C TYR A 222 16.00 -13.38 -16.72
N LYS A 223 15.61 -12.49 -17.64
CA LYS A 223 14.42 -11.63 -17.47
C LYS A 223 13.14 -12.44 -17.30
N TYR A 224 12.90 -13.44 -18.15
CA TYR A 224 11.72 -14.30 -18.01
C TYR A 224 11.72 -15.12 -16.73
N ARG A 225 12.89 -15.54 -16.24
CA ARG A 225 13.00 -16.22 -14.94
C ARG A 225 12.61 -15.29 -13.79
N GLU A 226 13.03 -14.04 -13.84
CA GLU A 226 12.65 -13.02 -12.86
C GLU A 226 11.15 -12.74 -12.88
N ASP A 227 10.57 -12.50 -14.07
CA ASP A 227 9.13 -12.29 -14.26
C ASP A 227 8.31 -13.50 -13.77
N LEU A 228 8.74 -14.72 -14.08
CA LEU A 228 8.10 -15.96 -13.59
C LEU A 228 8.20 -16.09 -12.06
N SER A 229 9.34 -15.70 -11.48
CA SER A 229 9.50 -15.72 -10.02
C SER A 229 8.61 -14.69 -9.35
N SER A 230 8.45 -13.51 -9.95
CA SER A 230 7.56 -12.44 -9.50
C SER A 230 6.10 -12.89 -9.59
N LEU A 231 5.68 -13.43 -10.74
CA LEU A 231 4.34 -13.99 -10.94
C LEU A 231 4.03 -15.11 -9.95
N LYS A 232 5.00 -16.03 -9.72
CA LYS A 232 4.87 -17.10 -8.72
C LYS A 232 4.64 -16.53 -7.33
N ARG A 233 5.42 -15.51 -6.92
CA ARG A 233 5.25 -14.84 -5.63
C ARG A 233 3.87 -14.20 -5.56
N SER A 234 3.43 -13.47 -6.59
CA SER A 234 2.12 -12.83 -6.63
C SER A 234 0.98 -13.83 -6.46
N ILE A 235 1.00 -14.93 -7.23
CA ILE A 235 -0.01 -16.00 -7.11
C ILE A 235 0.00 -16.60 -5.71
N GLN A 236 1.19 -16.83 -5.15
CA GLN A 236 1.31 -17.36 -3.80
C GLN A 236 0.74 -16.40 -2.74
N TYR A 237 0.96 -15.09 -2.89
CA TYR A 237 0.34 -14.08 -2.02
C TYR A 237 -1.18 -14.07 -2.13
N ASP A 238 -1.71 -14.08 -3.34
CA ASP A 238 -3.16 -14.09 -3.57
C ASP A 238 -3.82 -15.34 -3.01
N LEU A 239 -3.18 -16.50 -3.17
CA LEU A 239 -3.67 -17.75 -2.59
C LEU A 239 -3.65 -17.71 -1.06
N ASN A 240 -2.54 -17.27 -0.45
CA ASN A 240 -2.45 -17.14 1.00
C ASN A 240 -3.50 -16.17 1.56
N ARG A 241 -3.75 -15.05 0.85
CA ARG A 241 -4.80 -14.09 1.20
C ARG A 241 -6.19 -14.71 1.12
N LYS A 242 -6.51 -15.42 0.04
CA LYS A 242 -7.80 -16.11 -0.10
C LYS A 242 -7.98 -17.22 0.94
N ILE A 243 -6.92 -17.94 1.29
CA ILE A 243 -6.93 -18.94 2.37
C ILE A 243 -7.21 -18.26 3.71
N GLU A 244 -6.61 -17.11 3.98
CA GLU A 244 -6.86 -16.39 5.23
C GLU A 244 -8.28 -15.81 5.27
N GLU A 245 -8.78 -15.24 4.18
CA GLU A 245 -10.17 -14.79 4.05
C GLU A 245 -11.16 -15.95 4.27
N LEU A 246 -10.89 -17.12 3.68
CA LEU A 246 -11.69 -18.33 3.90
C LEU A 246 -11.56 -18.85 5.34
N ARG A 247 -10.37 -18.82 5.94
CA ARG A 247 -10.14 -19.23 7.33
C ARG A 247 -10.94 -18.37 8.28
N VAL A 248 -10.92 -17.05 8.09
CA VAL A 248 -11.73 -16.12 8.89
C VAL A 248 -13.21 -16.38 8.66
N SER A 249 -13.64 -16.61 7.42
CA SER A 249 -15.03 -16.98 7.09
C SER A 249 -15.45 -18.31 7.76
N MET A 250 -14.55 -19.30 7.81
CA MET A 250 -14.83 -20.60 8.41
C MET A 250 -14.74 -20.58 9.95
N MET A 251 -13.90 -19.74 10.55
CA MET A 251 -13.91 -19.48 11.99
C MET A 251 -15.23 -18.85 12.45
N VAL A 252 -15.96 -18.16 11.54
CA VAL A 252 -17.33 -17.70 11.80
C VAL A 252 -18.34 -18.86 11.78
N CYS A 253 -18.00 -20.02 11.19
CA CYS A 253 -18.92 -21.16 11.05
C CYS A 253 -18.61 -22.38 11.94
N ASN A 254 -17.37 -22.59 12.36
CA ASN A 254 -16.97 -23.83 13.07
C ASN A 254 -16.21 -23.54 14.37
N VAL A 255 -16.95 -23.32 15.45
CA VAL A 255 -16.50 -23.76 16.78
C VAL A 255 -17.00 -25.20 16.94
N ALA A 256 -16.07 -26.11 17.22
CA ALA A 256 -16.32 -27.54 17.25
C ALA A 256 -17.43 -27.94 18.24
N GLY A 257 -18.40 -28.74 17.77
CA GLY A 257 -19.17 -29.67 18.60
C GLY A 257 -20.39 -29.16 19.37
N GLY A 258 -20.82 -27.92 19.18
CA GLY A 258 -22.08 -27.40 19.73
C GLY A 258 -22.90 -26.73 18.64
N GLU A 259 -24.21 -26.62 18.83
CA GLU A 259 -25.17 -26.05 17.88
C GLU A 259 -24.65 -24.78 17.16
N PRO A 260 -25.06 -24.56 15.90
CA PRO A 260 -24.62 -23.40 15.13
C PRO A 260 -24.96 -22.13 15.91
N ILE A 261 -23.92 -21.46 16.44
CA ILE A 261 -24.08 -20.17 17.11
C ILE A 261 -24.58 -19.19 16.06
N THR A 262 -25.87 -18.92 16.10
CA THR A 262 -26.53 -17.81 15.44
C THR A 262 -25.90 -16.51 15.96
N SER A 263 -24.86 -16.04 15.27
CA SER A 263 -24.12 -14.80 15.59
C SER A 263 -23.40 -14.76 16.97
N PRO A 264 -22.14 -14.29 17.06
CA PRO A 264 -21.43 -14.08 18.33
C PRO A 264 -22.15 -13.16 19.34
N ARG A 265 -23.21 -12.46 18.89
CA ARG A 265 -24.03 -11.56 19.70
C ARG A 265 -25.03 -12.31 20.58
N GLU A 266 -25.57 -13.43 20.11
CA GLU A 266 -26.55 -14.22 20.87
C GLU A 266 -25.89 -14.97 22.03
N GLY A 267 -24.65 -15.46 21.84
CA GLY A 267 -23.87 -16.15 22.88
C GLY A 267 -23.42 -15.26 24.05
N LEU A 268 -23.44 -13.93 23.89
CA LEU A 268 -23.10 -12.97 24.95
C LEU A 268 -24.30 -12.59 25.82
N SER A 269 -25.53 -12.96 25.43
CA SER A 269 -26.78 -12.69 26.15
C SER A 269 -26.93 -11.22 26.60
N ALA A 270 -26.39 -10.28 25.83
CA ALA A 270 -26.41 -8.86 26.15
C ALA A 270 -26.77 -8.03 24.90
N ASP A 271 -27.64 -7.03 25.09
CA ASP A 271 -28.00 -6.08 24.06
C ASP A 271 -26.90 -5.03 23.90
N PHE A 272 -26.07 -5.20 22.89
CA PHE A 272 -25.05 -4.23 22.50
C PHE A 272 -25.62 -3.09 21.65
N PRO A 273 -25.14 -1.84 21.76
CA PRO A 273 -24.27 -1.34 22.84
C PRO A 273 -24.99 -1.33 24.18
N ILE A 274 -24.30 -1.71 25.25
CA ILE A 274 -24.87 -1.79 26.60
C ILE A 274 -25.33 -0.39 27.02
N LYS A 275 -26.64 -0.23 27.21
CA LYS A 275 -27.27 1.08 27.37
C LYS A 275 -27.10 1.60 28.79
N SER A 276 -27.41 0.79 29.80
CA SER A 276 -27.35 1.17 31.21
C SER A 276 -26.04 0.79 31.88
N PHE A 277 -25.63 1.60 32.86
CA PHE A 277 -24.49 1.32 33.71
C PHE A 277 -24.66 0.04 34.55
N GLU A 278 -25.87 -0.23 35.03
CA GLU A 278 -26.17 -1.44 35.83
C GLU A 278 -26.04 -2.70 34.97
N GLN A 279 -26.56 -2.66 33.75
CA GLN A 279 -26.41 -3.74 32.77
C GLN A 279 -24.94 -4.03 32.45
N PHE A 280 -24.09 -3.00 32.41
CA PHE A 280 -22.66 -3.18 32.20
C PHE A 280 -21.97 -3.87 33.38
N LEU A 281 -22.39 -3.59 34.62
CA LEU A 281 -21.87 -4.27 35.80
C LEU A 281 -22.30 -5.74 35.86
N ASP A 282 -23.55 -6.03 35.51
CA ASP A 282 -24.03 -7.42 35.47
C ASP A 282 -23.34 -8.21 34.36
N PHE A 283 -23.11 -7.58 33.20
CA PHE A 283 -22.28 -8.16 32.15
C PHE A 283 -20.85 -8.46 32.63
N GLU A 284 -20.20 -7.53 33.32
CA GLU A 284 -18.85 -7.75 33.90
C GLU A 284 -18.83 -8.94 34.87
N LYS A 285 -19.85 -9.09 35.73
CA LYS A 285 -19.95 -10.26 36.62
C LYS A 285 -20.05 -11.57 35.84
N THR A 286 -20.73 -11.58 34.69
CA THR A 286 -20.84 -12.79 33.86
C THR A 286 -19.54 -13.20 33.18
N LEU A 287 -18.58 -12.26 33.07
CA LEU A 287 -17.24 -12.52 32.53
C LEU A 287 -16.26 -12.97 33.61
N ASP A 288 -16.59 -12.77 34.90
CA ASP A 288 -15.68 -13.04 36.02
C ASP A 288 -15.77 -14.50 36.47
N PRO A 289 -14.72 -15.32 36.24
CA PRO A 289 -14.71 -16.71 36.69
C PRO A 289 -14.64 -16.84 38.22
N THR A 290 -14.30 -15.77 38.93
CA THR A 290 -14.19 -15.75 40.40
C THR A 290 -15.48 -15.27 41.09
N HIS A 291 -16.48 -14.82 40.32
CA HIS A 291 -17.76 -14.36 40.87
C HIS A 291 -18.60 -15.53 41.41
N GLN A 292 -19.36 -15.29 42.47
CA GLN A 292 -20.14 -16.32 43.19
C GLN A 292 -21.04 -17.14 42.26
N ASP A 293 -21.65 -16.50 41.28
CA ASP A 293 -22.57 -17.14 40.32
C ASP A 293 -21.85 -18.05 39.30
N ASN A 294 -20.54 -17.84 39.08
CA ASN A 294 -19.73 -18.61 38.12
C ASN A 294 -18.79 -19.61 38.80
N LEU A 295 -18.71 -19.63 40.13
CA LEU A 295 -17.90 -20.61 40.89
C LEU A 295 -18.31 -22.05 40.62
N ALA A 296 -19.59 -22.28 40.31
CA ALA A 296 -20.12 -23.61 39.99
C ALA A 296 -19.69 -24.10 38.61
N ASP A 297 -19.36 -23.20 37.68
CA ASP A 297 -18.98 -23.52 36.30
C ASP A 297 -18.10 -22.40 35.70
N PRO A 298 -16.81 -22.35 36.07
CA PRO A 298 -15.90 -21.30 35.62
C PRO A 298 -15.61 -21.38 34.11
N GLU A 299 -15.83 -22.53 33.49
CA GLU A 299 -15.63 -22.72 32.05
C GLU A 299 -16.62 -21.88 31.24
N LYS A 300 -17.87 -21.70 31.71
CA LYS A 300 -18.84 -20.81 31.06
C LYS A 300 -18.40 -19.35 31.02
N ALA A 301 -17.80 -18.85 32.10
CA ALA A 301 -17.28 -17.48 32.13
C ALA A 301 -16.11 -17.30 31.14
N LEU A 302 -15.23 -18.30 31.06
CA LEU A 302 -14.11 -18.29 30.12
C LEU A 302 -14.59 -18.39 28.66
N GLN A 303 -15.57 -19.25 28.38
CA GLN A 303 -16.22 -19.34 27.07
C GLN A 303 -16.85 -17.99 26.67
N LYS A 304 -17.49 -17.28 27.60
CA LYS A 304 -18.03 -15.93 27.32
C LYS A 304 -16.94 -14.92 26.98
N GLN A 305 -15.78 -15.00 27.62
CA GLN A 305 -14.62 -14.17 27.25
C GLN A 305 -14.12 -14.50 25.84
N ASP A 306 -14.09 -15.78 25.46
CA ASP A 306 -13.69 -16.20 24.12
C ASP A 306 -14.71 -15.78 23.05
N ILE A 307 -16.01 -15.89 23.35
CA ILE A 307 -17.08 -15.38 22.48
C ILE A 307 -16.95 -13.85 22.33
N LEU A 308 -16.63 -13.13 23.41
CA LEU A 308 -16.38 -11.68 23.37
C LEU A 308 -15.19 -11.33 22.46
N LYS A 309 -14.08 -12.07 22.57
CA LYS A 309 -12.92 -11.91 21.68
C LYS A 309 -13.28 -12.23 20.22
N ALA A 310 -14.08 -13.26 19.97
CA ALA A 310 -14.58 -13.60 18.64
C ALA A 310 -15.46 -12.48 18.06
N PHE A 311 -16.35 -11.89 18.89
CA PHE A 311 -17.15 -10.73 18.51
C PHE A 311 -16.28 -9.53 18.11
N MET A 312 -15.22 -9.22 18.87
CA MET A 312 -14.24 -8.18 18.50
C MET A 312 -13.52 -8.49 17.18
N GLY A 313 -13.23 -9.77 16.93
CA GLY A 313 -12.71 -10.28 15.65
C GLY A 313 -13.62 -9.92 14.48
N VAL A 314 -14.91 -10.24 14.59
CA VAL A 314 -15.90 -9.93 13.55
C VAL A 314 -16.00 -8.42 13.30
N LEU A 315 -16.01 -7.60 14.36
CA LEU A 315 -16.07 -6.14 14.23
C LEU A 315 -14.86 -5.56 13.50
N THR A 316 -13.69 -6.16 13.66
CA THR A 316 -12.41 -5.60 13.21
C THR A 316 -11.79 -6.36 12.04
N ASN A 317 -12.52 -7.28 11.41
CA ASN A 317 -12.04 -8.17 10.35
C ASN A 317 -11.33 -7.46 9.17
N LYS A 318 -11.63 -6.17 8.92
CA LYS A 318 -11.00 -5.36 7.85
C LYS A 318 -10.06 -4.25 8.36
N GLY A 319 -9.85 -4.18 9.66
CA GLY A 319 -9.09 -3.11 10.31
C GLY A 319 -7.59 -3.37 10.32
N MET A 320 -6.82 -2.47 9.69
CA MET A 320 -5.34 -2.49 9.71
C MET A 320 -4.76 -1.51 10.75
N ASP A 321 -5.61 -0.74 11.45
CA ASP A 321 -5.21 0.26 12.43
C ASP A 321 -5.80 -0.09 13.80
N TYR A 322 -4.93 -0.47 14.74
CA TYR A 322 -5.31 -0.83 16.09
C TYR A 322 -6.04 0.32 16.82
N ALA A 323 -5.70 1.58 16.51
CA ALA A 323 -6.37 2.73 17.11
C ALA A 323 -7.80 2.86 16.61
N ALA A 324 -8.03 2.68 15.30
CA ALA A 324 -9.37 2.71 14.73
C ALA A 324 -10.23 1.54 15.25
N ASP A 325 -9.62 0.35 15.36
CA ASP A 325 -10.27 -0.86 15.82
C ASP A 325 -10.70 -0.79 17.28
N ILE A 326 -9.84 -0.30 18.18
CA ILE A 326 -10.21 -0.03 19.58
C ILE A 326 -11.43 0.89 19.65
N LYS A 327 -11.44 1.98 18.88
CA LYS A 327 -12.55 2.94 18.90
C LYS A 327 -13.85 2.36 18.35
N LYS A 328 -13.75 1.45 17.36
CA LYS A 328 -14.89 0.74 16.77
C LYS A 328 -15.47 -0.27 17.75
N ILE A 329 -14.62 -1.09 18.37
CA ILE A 329 -15.04 -2.05 19.40
C ILE A 329 -15.74 -1.33 20.56
N LEU A 330 -15.12 -0.29 21.11
CA LEU A 330 -15.71 0.45 22.24
C LEU A 330 -17.06 1.09 21.90
N LYS A 331 -17.24 1.56 20.65
CA LYS A 331 -18.51 2.14 20.19
C LYS A 331 -19.64 1.11 20.11
N GLU A 332 -19.32 -0.11 19.73
CA GLU A 332 -20.30 -1.19 19.63
C GLU A 332 -20.55 -1.87 20.99
N LEU A 333 -19.57 -1.86 21.92
CA LEU A 333 -19.71 -2.48 23.24
C LEU A 333 -20.50 -1.63 24.23
N ILE A 334 -20.18 -0.34 24.36
CA ILE A 334 -20.71 0.51 25.44
C ILE A 334 -21.36 1.78 24.90
N SER A 335 -22.50 2.15 25.49
CA SER A 335 -23.18 3.40 25.20
C SER A 335 -22.44 4.62 25.78
N LYS A 336 -22.86 5.81 25.35
CA LYS A 336 -22.41 7.09 25.94
C LYS A 336 -22.69 7.19 27.44
N GLU A 337 -23.77 6.59 27.92
CA GLU A 337 -24.15 6.61 29.34
C GLU A 337 -23.14 5.83 30.20
N VAL A 338 -22.78 4.62 29.76
CA VAL A 338 -21.73 3.82 30.40
C VAL A 338 -20.37 4.53 30.31
N GLN A 339 -20.05 5.08 29.14
CA GLN A 339 -18.81 5.82 28.90
C GLN A 339 -18.61 7.01 29.86
N LEU A 340 -19.68 7.74 30.22
CA LEU A 340 -19.59 8.89 31.11
C LEU A 340 -19.15 8.51 32.54
N ASN A 341 -19.47 7.29 32.98
CA ASN A 341 -19.16 6.77 34.31
C ASN A 341 -17.71 6.27 34.46
N TYR A 342 -17.00 6.05 33.34
CA TYR A 342 -15.66 5.47 33.32
C TYR A 342 -14.59 6.45 32.81
N SER A 343 -13.37 6.25 33.29
CA SER A 343 -12.14 6.83 32.74
C SER A 343 -11.08 5.74 32.59
N GLY A 344 -10.08 5.97 31.74
CA GLY A 344 -9.08 4.94 31.45
C GLY A 344 -8.37 4.39 32.69
N VAL A 345 -8.07 5.25 33.68
CA VAL A 345 -7.29 4.88 34.90
C VAL A 345 -8.02 5.25 36.20
N GLY A 346 -9.24 5.78 36.15
CA GLY A 346 -9.99 6.16 37.36
C GLY A 346 -9.58 7.50 37.98
N ARG A 347 -9.07 8.46 37.19
CA ARG A 347 -8.57 9.74 37.73
C ARG A 347 -9.70 10.58 38.31
N VAL A 348 -9.46 11.14 39.49
CA VAL A 348 -10.35 12.12 40.13
C VAL A 348 -9.97 13.52 39.63
N VAL A 349 -10.90 14.21 38.98
CA VAL A 349 -10.71 15.58 38.50
C VAL A 349 -11.80 16.45 39.12
N LYS A 350 -11.41 17.51 39.84
CA LYS A 350 -12.33 18.44 40.52
C LYS A 350 -13.33 17.74 41.47
N GLY A 351 -12.87 16.78 42.25
CA GLY A 351 -13.67 16.11 43.29
C GLY A 351 -14.73 15.12 42.79
N ARG A 352 -14.92 14.98 41.46
CA ARG A 352 -15.75 13.90 40.87
C ARG A 352 -14.83 12.86 40.24
N GLY A 353 -14.73 11.70 40.89
CA GLY A 353 -14.00 10.54 40.37
C GLY A 353 -14.84 9.75 39.39
N LYS A 354 -14.24 9.32 38.28
CA LYS A 354 -14.82 8.30 37.39
C LYS A 354 -14.23 6.94 37.75
N ARG A 355 -14.97 5.86 37.50
CA ARG A 355 -14.46 4.50 37.72
C ARG A 355 -13.32 4.15 36.77
N ASN A 356 -12.47 3.20 37.16
CA ASN A 356 -11.34 2.74 36.36
C ASN A 356 -11.78 1.69 35.33
N PHE A 357 -11.75 2.04 34.04
CA PHE A 357 -12.08 1.10 32.96
C PHE A 357 -10.95 0.10 32.71
N SER A 358 -9.68 0.45 32.92
CA SER A 358 -8.58 -0.50 32.71
C SER A 358 -8.58 -1.68 33.68
N ALA A 359 -9.35 -1.60 34.76
CA ALA A 359 -9.53 -2.68 35.72
C ALA A 359 -10.69 -3.63 35.37
N THR A 360 -11.44 -3.37 34.30
CA THR A 360 -12.56 -4.23 33.89
C THR A 360 -12.09 -5.45 33.11
N LEU A 361 -12.88 -6.53 33.18
CA LEU A 361 -12.62 -7.74 32.41
C LEU A 361 -12.87 -7.50 30.93
N THR A 362 -13.85 -6.68 30.56
CA THR A 362 -14.03 -6.24 29.16
C THR A 362 -12.75 -5.59 28.62
N PHE A 363 -12.06 -4.76 29.42
CA PHE A 363 -10.79 -4.17 29.00
C PHE A 363 -9.67 -5.21 28.91
N ALA A 364 -9.60 -6.17 29.82
CA ALA A 364 -8.65 -7.27 29.74
C ALA A 364 -8.84 -8.07 28.44
N CYS A 365 -10.07 -8.46 28.11
CA CYS A 365 -10.38 -9.15 26.85
C CYS A 365 -10.03 -8.31 25.61
N LEU A 366 -10.33 -7.01 25.65
CA LEU A 366 -9.96 -6.07 24.57
C LEU A 366 -8.44 -6.00 24.39
N ARG A 367 -7.69 -5.86 25.49
CA ARG A 367 -6.23 -5.80 25.46
C ARG A 367 -5.65 -7.07 24.86
N ASP A 368 -6.04 -8.23 25.39
CA ASP A 368 -5.56 -9.53 24.92
C ASP A 368 -5.86 -9.74 23.43
N PHE A 369 -7.05 -9.34 22.97
CA PHE A 369 -7.44 -9.43 21.56
C PHE A 369 -6.57 -8.54 20.67
N ILE A 370 -6.36 -7.28 21.03
CA ILE A 370 -5.57 -6.33 20.23
C ILE A 370 -4.09 -6.73 20.23
N GLU A 371 -3.53 -7.13 21.36
CA GLU A 371 -2.16 -7.63 21.46
C GLU A 371 -1.97 -8.90 20.61
N GLY A 372 -2.93 -9.83 20.62
CA GLY A 372 -2.92 -11.01 19.77
C GLY A 372 -2.98 -10.66 18.28
N LYS A 373 -3.89 -9.76 17.89
CA LYS A 373 -4.10 -9.36 16.49
C LYS A 373 -2.91 -8.59 15.90
N TYR A 374 -2.26 -7.74 16.69
CA TYR A 374 -1.17 -6.87 16.24
C TYR A 374 0.21 -7.30 16.75
N LYS A 375 0.36 -8.55 17.19
CA LYS A 375 1.61 -9.11 17.74
C LYS A 375 2.84 -8.91 16.84
N ASN A 376 2.62 -8.90 15.52
CA ASN A 376 3.69 -8.77 14.53
C ASN A 376 4.01 -7.30 14.16
N SER A 377 3.32 -6.34 14.75
CA SER A 377 3.60 -4.92 14.50
C SER A 377 4.81 -4.48 15.33
N ASN A 378 5.81 -3.87 14.68
CA ASN A 378 6.97 -3.24 15.36
C ASN A 378 6.58 -1.93 16.08
N ILE A 379 5.29 -1.69 16.32
CA ILE A 379 4.77 -0.43 16.86
C ILE A 379 4.32 -0.68 18.30
N PRO A 380 4.75 0.12 19.28
CA PRO A 380 4.24 0.01 20.64
C PRO A 380 2.74 0.30 20.68
N LEU A 381 1.95 -0.71 21.08
CA LEU A 381 0.49 -0.62 21.15
C LEU A 381 0.07 0.24 22.33
N LYS A 382 -0.35 1.49 22.07
CA LYS A 382 -0.80 2.43 23.11
C LYS A 382 -2.27 2.22 23.50
N ILE A 383 -2.65 0.99 23.84
CA ILE A 383 -4.05 0.57 24.05
C ILE A 383 -4.72 1.42 25.16
N ILE A 384 -4.09 1.53 26.34
CA ILE A 384 -4.63 2.30 27.47
C ILE A 384 -4.82 3.79 27.10
N SER A 385 -3.85 4.39 26.41
CA SER A 385 -3.92 5.81 26.01
C SER A 385 -5.12 6.04 25.10
N ILE A 386 -5.28 5.21 24.08
CA ILE A 386 -6.36 5.37 23.09
C ILE A 386 -7.74 5.14 23.74
N THR A 387 -7.85 4.13 24.60
CA THR A 387 -9.08 3.87 25.37
C THR A 387 -9.39 5.03 26.31
N SER A 388 -8.39 5.58 27.00
CA SER A 388 -8.56 6.75 27.89
C SER A 388 -9.01 7.99 27.11
N ASP A 389 -8.37 8.27 25.97
CA ASP A 389 -8.73 9.39 25.10
C ASP A 389 -10.16 9.22 24.58
N TRP A 390 -10.53 8.02 24.15
CA TRP A 390 -11.87 7.69 23.69
C TRP A 390 -12.91 7.90 24.80
N LEU A 391 -12.68 7.41 26.02
CA LEU A 391 -13.56 7.58 27.18
C LEU A 391 -13.70 9.07 27.57
N SER A 392 -12.62 9.85 27.48
CA SER A 392 -12.65 11.28 27.81
C SER A 392 -13.51 12.10 26.83
N GLY A 393 -13.58 11.69 25.56
CA GLY A 393 -14.35 12.34 24.51
C GLY A 393 -15.88 12.14 24.58
N ALA A 394 -16.40 11.47 25.61
CA ALA A 394 -17.84 11.15 25.75
C ALA A 394 -18.75 12.39 25.67
N GLY A 395 -18.33 13.48 26.31
CA GLY A 395 -19.12 14.72 26.38
C GLY A 395 -19.32 15.40 25.03
N ASP A 396 -18.44 15.14 24.07
CA ASP A 396 -18.38 15.84 22.79
C ASP A 396 -19.01 15.02 21.65
N ARG A 397 -19.26 13.73 21.89
CA ARG A 397 -19.87 12.79 20.94
C ARG A 397 -21.39 12.87 20.95
N ASP A 398 -21.99 12.45 19.84
CA ASP A 398 -23.44 12.47 19.59
C ASP A 398 -24.06 13.86 19.78
N GLY A 399 -23.43 14.89 19.20
CA GLY A 399 -23.97 16.25 19.16
C GLY A 399 -23.77 17.08 20.44
N GLY A 400 -23.01 16.59 21.42
CA GLY A 400 -22.75 17.30 22.68
C GLY A 400 -22.09 18.68 22.50
N CYS A 401 -21.21 18.84 21.51
CA CYS A 401 -20.63 20.14 21.17
C CYS A 401 -21.72 21.14 20.68
N SER A 402 -22.67 20.66 19.87
CA SER A 402 -23.79 21.46 19.38
C SER A 402 -24.77 21.82 20.51
N GLN A 403 -24.97 20.93 21.48
CA GLN A 403 -25.81 21.20 22.66
C GLN A 403 -25.19 22.23 23.61
N ARG A 404 -23.87 22.17 23.86
CA ARG A 404 -23.18 23.19 24.67
C ARG A 404 -23.18 24.56 24.00
N LYS A 405 -23.03 24.63 22.67
CA LYS A 405 -23.16 25.88 21.92
C LYS A 405 -24.58 26.47 21.99
N LYS A 406 -25.61 25.62 22.07
CA LYS A 406 -27.01 26.06 22.26
C LYS A 406 -27.31 26.49 23.70
N GLN A 407 -26.66 25.91 24.71
CA GLN A 407 -26.87 26.22 26.13
C GLN A 407 -25.99 27.37 26.65
N GLY A 408 -24.83 27.64 26.03
CA GLY A 408 -23.97 28.77 26.38
C GLY A 408 -24.25 30.05 25.59
N GLY A 409 -25.40 30.12 24.90
CA GLY A 409 -25.82 31.22 24.03
C GLY A 409 -27.07 31.94 24.53
N THR A 410 -27.21 32.08 25.84
CA THR A 410 -28.18 32.96 26.52
C THR A 410 -27.46 33.79 27.57
#